data_AF-A0A9P8FYE5-F1
#
_entry.id   AF-A0A9P8FYE5-F1
#
_cell.length_a   1.000
_cell.length_b   1.000
_cell.length_c   1.000
_cell.angle_alpha   90.00
_cell.angle_beta   90.00
_cell.angle_gamma   90.00
#
_symmetry.space_group_name_H-M   'P 1'
#
loop_
_entity.id
_entity.type
_entity.pdbx_description
1 polymer ?
#
loop_
_entity_poly.entity_id
_entity_poly.type
_entity_poly.pdbx_seq_one_letter_code
_entity_poly.pdbx_strand_id
1 'polypeptide(L)'
;MSFFELFPDFEPNPRASIKKEFDRLARQQGWTGNKKVCDRFRAACYEDELADFAAAQGLTSPLKKLQTLCAEVGVRDIPVSINKCNEKLATAKVNLVDLMDARRQGKQVRLFESFKELAEYTKKTNKYCPKQAPKNEGIRVLLKHMR
;
A
#
# COMPACT_ATOMS: atom_id res chain seq x y z
N MET A 1 -9.58 -2.89 -12.56
CA MET A 1 -10.76 -2.09 -12.15
C MET A 1 -10.36 -1.42 -10.87
N SER A 2 -10.53 -0.11 -10.77
CA SER A 2 -10.14 0.64 -9.58
C SER A 2 -11.32 0.77 -8.63
N PHE A 3 -11.08 0.73 -7.32
CA PHE A 3 -12.08 0.97 -6.28
C PHE A 3 -12.87 2.26 -6.50
N PHE A 4 -12.24 3.29 -7.08
CA PHE A 4 -12.88 4.56 -7.39
C PHE A 4 -13.92 4.47 -8.53
N GLU A 5 -13.84 3.47 -9.41
CA GLU A 5 -14.82 3.24 -10.49
C GLU A 5 -16.20 2.85 -9.94
N LEU A 6 -16.29 2.42 -8.68
CA LEU A 6 -17.56 2.18 -7.99
C LEU A 6 -18.34 3.48 -7.71
N PHE A 7 -17.72 4.65 -7.91
CA PHE A 7 -18.26 5.96 -7.62
C PHE A 7 -18.18 6.85 -8.87
N PRO A 8 -19.17 6.79 -9.79
CA PRO A 8 -19.10 7.51 -11.06
C PRO A 8 -19.06 9.04 -10.90
N ASP A 9 -19.58 9.57 -9.80
CA ASP A 9 -19.56 10.99 -9.47
C ASP A 9 -18.24 11.46 -8.85
N PHE A 10 -17.23 10.58 -8.75
CA PHE A 10 -15.92 10.89 -8.22
C PHE A 10 -14.86 10.73 -9.29
N GLU A 11 -14.18 11.82 -9.64
CA GLU A 11 -13.05 11.78 -10.55
C GLU A 11 -11.74 11.58 -9.76
N PRO A 12 -11.13 10.38 -9.71
CA PRO A 12 -9.87 10.17 -9.01
C PRO A 12 -8.70 10.81 -9.75
N ASN A 13 -7.75 11.40 -9.01
CA ASN A 13 -6.47 11.82 -9.54
C ASN A 13 -5.44 10.69 -9.37
N PRO A 14 -4.99 10.03 -10.46
CA PRO A 14 -4.11 8.86 -10.37
C PRO A 14 -2.70 9.20 -9.86
N ARG A 15 -2.29 10.47 -9.90
CA ARG A 15 -0.98 10.93 -9.39
C ARG A 15 -1.03 11.44 -7.96
N ALA A 16 -2.24 11.63 -7.41
CA ALA A 16 -2.42 12.05 -6.03
C ALA A 16 -2.27 10.88 -5.06
N SER A 17 -1.93 11.19 -3.81
CA SER A 17 -1.80 10.19 -2.75
C SER A 17 -3.10 9.41 -2.57
N ILE A 18 -3.01 8.07 -2.51
CA ILE A 18 -4.18 7.18 -2.33
C ILE A 18 -4.99 7.58 -1.09
N LYS A 19 -4.29 7.97 -0.02
CA LYS A 19 -4.92 8.45 1.21
C LYS A 19 -5.73 9.72 0.96
N LYS A 20 -5.17 10.69 0.23
CA LYS A 20 -5.85 11.97 -0.05
C LYS A 20 -7.10 11.75 -0.91
N GLU A 21 -6.99 10.90 -1.92
CA GLU A 21 -8.12 10.57 -2.80
C GLU A 21 -9.22 9.83 -2.02
N PHE A 22 -8.84 8.84 -1.19
CA PHE A 22 -9.79 8.16 -0.31
C PHE A 22 -10.45 9.14 0.67
N ASP A 23 -9.68 10.05 1.30
CA ASP A 23 -10.24 11.02 2.23
C ASP A 23 -11.19 12.02 1.53
N ARG A 24 -10.93 12.36 0.26
CA ARG A 24 -11.84 13.19 -0.56
C ARG A 24 -13.14 12.44 -0.86
N LEU A 25 -13.04 11.19 -1.30
CA LEU A 25 -14.19 10.33 -1.55
C LEU A 25 -15.01 10.11 -0.27
N ALA A 26 -14.35 9.82 0.85
CA ALA A 26 -15.00 9.59 2.14
C ALA A 26 -15.77 10.83 2.64
N ARG A 27 -15.29 12.04 2.33
CA ARG A 27 -16.02 13.28 2.62
C ARG A 27 -17.24 13.44 1.72
N GLN A 28 -17.09 13.20 0.42
CA GLN A 28 -18.19 13.27 -0.54
C GLN A 28 -19.30 12.28 -0.22
N GLN A 29 -18.94 11.06 0.19
CA GLN A 29 -19.87 10.00 0.55
C GLN A 29 -20.36 10.06 2.02
N GLY A 30 -19.92 11.05 2.81
CA GLY A 30 -20.34 11.21 4.21
C GLY A 30 -19.84 10.13 5.18
N TRP A 31 -18.84 9.33 4.82
CA TRP A 31 -18.32 8.23 5.65
C TRP A 31 -17.55 8.71 6.89
N THR A 32 -17.21 9.99 6.97
CA THR A 32 -16.47 10.57 8.10
C THR A 32 -17.20 10.46 9.44
N GLY A 33 -18.53 10.28 9.44
CA GLY A 33 -19.33 10.06 10.64
C GLY A 33 -19.26 8.62 11.20
N ASN A 34 -18.81 7.64 10.41
CA ASN A 34 -18.75 6.24 10.83
C ASN A 34 -17.34 5.66 10.60
N LYS A 35 -16.53 5.70 11.66
CA LYS A 35 -15.14 5.24 11.62
C LYS A 35 -15.00 3.79 11.15
N LYS A 36 -15.90 2.88 11.57
CA LYS A 36 -15.84 1.47 11.17
C LYS A 36 -16.05 1.29 9.66
N VAL A 37 -17.04 2.00 9.11
CA VAL A 37 -17.35 1.98 7.67
C VAL A 37 -16.21 2.60 6.87
N CYS A 38 -15.71 3.76 7.31
CA CYS A 38 -14.57 4.43 6.70
C CYS A 38 -13.31 3.55 6.69
N ASP A 39 -13.01 2.87 7.80
CA ASP A 39 -11.85 1.97 7.88
C ASP A 39 -12.01 0.73 6.98
N ARG A 40 -13.23 0.20 6.84
CA ARG A 40 -13.52 -0.93 5.95
C ARG A 40 -13.37 -0.56 4.47
N PHE A 41 -13.93 0.58 4.05
CA PHE A 41 -13.77 1.05 2.67
C PHE A 41 -12.32 1.46 2.39
N ARG A 42 -11.62 2.04 3.36
CA ARG A 42 -10.18 2.34 3.22
C ARG A 42 -9.38 1.06 3.00
N ALA A 43 -9.73 0.00 3.71
CA ALA A 43 -9.10 -1.31 3.56
C ALA A 43 -9.30 -1.88 2.15
N ALA A 44 -10.54 -1.85 1.66
CA ALA A 44 -10.86 -2.31 0.30
C ALA A 44 -10.18 -1.47 -0.78
N CYS A 45 -10.15 -0.14 -0.61
CA CYS A 45 -9.48 0.77 -1.53
C CYS A 45 -7.97 0.49 -1.63
N TYR A 46 -7.30 0.26 -0.49
CA TYR A 46 -5.87 -0.04 -0.49
C TYR A 46 -5.58 -1.44 -1.03
N GLU A 47 -6.43 -2.42 -0.75
CA GLU A 47 -6.31 -3.77 -1.30
C GLU A 47 -6.38 -3.75 -2.83
N ASP A 48 -7.39 -3.07 -3.36
CA ASP A 48 -7.61 -2.96 -4.79
C ASP A 48 -6.43 -2.28 -5.49
N GLU A 49 -5.94 -1.15 -4.96
CA GLU A 49 -4.74 -0.46 -5.49
C GLU A 49 -3.51 -1.38 -5.51
N LEU A 50 -3.35 -2.22 -4.49
CA LEU A 50 -2.24 -3.15 -4.39
C LEU A 50 -2.40 -4.35 -5.34
N ALA A 51 -3.62 -4.80 -5.59
CA ALA A 51 -3.95 -5.88 -6.51
C ALA A 51 -3.85 -5.42 -7.97
N ASP A 52 -4.35 -4.23 -8.28
CA ASP A 52 -4.35 -3.62 -9.61
C ASP A 52 -2.92 -3.46 -10.13
N PHE A 53 -1.97 -3.07 -9.27
CA PHE A 53 -0.55 -3.00 -9.67
C PHE A 53 0.02 -4.35 -10.15
N ALA A 54 -0.28 -5.44 -9.44
CA ALA A 54 0.21 -6.77 -9.83
C ALA A 54 -0.42 -7.23 -11.15
N ALA A 55 -1.69 -6.91 -11.37
CA ALA A 55 -2.39 -7.18 -12.62
C ALA A 55 -1.85 -6.32 -13.78
N ALA A 56 -1.62 -5.02 -13.55
CA ALA A 56 -1.08 -4.08 -14.53
C ALA A 56 0.32 -4.47 -15.02
N GLN A 57 1.13 -5.07 -14.14
CA GLN A 57 2.46 -5.59 -14.48
C GLN A 57 2.43 -7.01 -15.09
N GLY A 58 1.24 -7.60 -15.30
CA GLY A 58 1.10 -8.96 -15.82
C GLY A 58 1.69 -10.04 -14.89
N LEU A 59 1.83 -9.74 -13.59
CA LEU A 59 2.50 -10.61 -12.63
C LEU A 59 1.51 -11.68 -12.16
N THR A 60 1.50 -12.82 -12.83
CA THR A 60 0.68 -13.98 -12.42
C THR A 60 1.35 -14.81 -11.32
N SER A 61 2.69 -14.90 -11.34
CA SER A 61 3.45 -15.69 -10.38
C SER A 61 3.66 -14.95 -9.04
N PRO A 62 3.41 -15.59 -7.88
CA PRO A 62 3.71 -15.04 -6.56
C PRO A 62 5.16 -14.59 -6.40
N LEU A 63 6.11 -15.34 -7.00
CA LEU A 63 7.53 -14.99 -6.96
C LEU A 63 7.79 -13.65 -7.66
N LYS A 64 7.26 -13.47 -8.88
CA LYS A 64 7.45 -12.22 -9.64
C LYS A 64 6.83 -11.02 -8.92
N LYS A 65 5.69 -11.20 -8.25
CA LYS A 65 5.08 -10.16 -7.39
C LYS A 65 6.03 -9.75 -6.27
N LEU A 66 6.65 -10.72 -5.59
CA LEU A 66 7.60 -10.47 -4.51
C LEU A 66 8.91 -9.85 -5.00
N GLN A 67 9.42 -10.29 -6.15
CA GLN A 67 10.64 -9.74 -6.75
C GLN A 67 10.45 -8.28 -7.17
N THR A 68 9.31 -7.96 -7.77
CA THR A 68 8.94 -6.58 -8.12
C THR A 68 8.85 -5.73 -6.85
N LEU A 69 8.19 -6.25 -5.81
CA LEU A 69 8.10 -5.58 -4.53
C LEU A 69 9.49 -5.35 -3.89
N CYS A 70 10.39 -6.34 -3.99
CA CYS A 70 11.79 -6.19 -3.55
C CYS A 70 12.50 -5.06 -4.29
N ALA A 71 12.33 -4.98 -5.61
CA ALA A 71 12.91 -3.89 -6.41
C ALA A 71 12.37 -2.52 -6.00
N GLU A 72 11.05 -2.40 -5.77
CA GLU A 72 10.40 -1.16 -5.32
C GLU A 72 10.92 -0.69 -3.97
N VAL A 73 11.13 -1.61 -3.03
CA VAL A 73 11.73 -1.30 -1.72
C VAL A 73 13.26 -1.19 -1.77
N GLY A 74 13.86 -1.07 -2.96
CA GLY A 74 15.29 -0.80 -3.14
C GLY A 74 16.21 -1.97 -2.82
N VAL A 75 15.73 -3.21 -2.84
CA VAL A 75 16.57 -4.41 -2.69
C VAL A 75 17.39 -4.58 -3.98
N ARG A 76 18.70 -4.37 -3.88
CA ARG A 76 19.64 -4.50 -5.02
C ARG A 76 19.75 -5.94 -5.52
N ASP A 77 19.90 -6.89 -4.61
CA ASP A 77 19.98 -8.32 -4.93
C ASP A 77 18.60 -8.97 -4.84
N ILE A 78 17.83 -8.87 -5.93
CA ILE A 78 16.48 -9.43 -6.03
C ILE A 78 16.59 -10.97 -5.92
N PRO A 79 16.03 -11.59 -4.86
CA PRO A 79 16.18 -13.03 -4.70
C PRO A 79 15.33 -13.82 -5.71
N VAL A 80 15.78 -15.02 -6.06
CA VAL A 80 15.06 -15.95 -6.95
C VAL A 80 14.08 -16.88 -6.21
N SER A 81 13.93 -16.71 -4.90
CA SER A 81 13.08 -17.57 -4.06
C SER A 81 12.10 -16.75 -3.24
N ILE A 82 10.87 -17.24 -3.10
CA ILE A 82 9.79 -16.62 -2.33
C ILE A 82 10.25 -16.34 -0.89
N ASN A 83 10.84 -17.33 -0.23
CA ASN A 83 11.32 -17.20 1.16
C ASN A 83 12.36 -16.09 1.31
N LYS A 84 13.35 -16.04 0.41
CA LYS A 84 14.39 -15.01 0.43
C LYS A 84 13.83 -13.61 0.14
N CYS A 85 12.86 -13.50 -0.77
CA CYS A 85 12.17 -12.24 -1.00
C CYS A 85 11.45 -11.79 0.28
N ASN A 86 10.72 -12.69 0.94
CA ASN A 86 10.05 -12.40 2.19
C ASN A 86 11.03 -11.97 3.29
N GLU A 87 12.19 -12.62 3.42
CA GLU A 87 13.22 -12.18 4.37
C GLU A 87 13.70 -10.75 4.11
N LYS A 88 14.02 -10.43 2.85
CA LYS A 88 14.44 -9.07 2.46
C LYS A 88 13.34 -8.05 2.69
N LEU A 89 12.11 -8.36 2.31
CA LEU A 89 10.94 -7.51 2.56
C LEU A 89 10.70 -7.30 4.06
N ALA A 90 10.87 -8.33 4.89
CA ALA A 90 10.74 -8.21 6.33
C ALA A 90 11.82 -7.31 6.95
N THR A 91 12.98 -7.14 6.31
CA THR A 91 14.00 -6.18 6.73
C THR A 91 13.72 -4.76 6.25
N ALA A 92 12.96 -4.59 5.17
CA ALA A 92 12.58 -3.29 4.66
C ALA A 92 11.59 -2.61 5.62
N LYS A 93 11.91 -1.39 6.06
CA LYS A 93 11.03 -0.55 6.88
C LYS A 93 10.43 0.48 5.95
N VAL A 94 9.23 0.21 5.45
CA VAL A 94 8.53 1.06 4.48
C VAL A 94 7.10 1.29 4.94
N ASN A 95 6.56 2.49 4.72
CA ASN A 95 5.14 2.74 4.93
C ASN A 95 4.36 2.27 3.69
N LEU A 96 3.34 1.44 3.90
CA LEU A 96 2.57 0.87 2.79
C LEU A 96 1.81 1.94 1.97
N VAL A 97 1.35 3.01 2.61
CA VAL A 97 0.73 4.15 1.91
C VAL A 97 1.75 4.87 1.05
N ASP A 98 2.97 5.04 1.55
CA ASP A 98 4.05 5.61 0.74
C ASP A 98 4.42 4.71 -0.43
N LEU A 99 4.35 3.39 -0.29
CA LEU A 99 4.58 2.45 -1.39
C LEU A 99 3.53 2.64 -2.50
N MET A 100 2.26 2.74 -2.13
CA MET A 100 1.18 3.01 -3.09
C MET A 100 1.35 4.39 -3.75
N ASP A 101 1.66 5.42 -2.95
CA ASP A 101 1.91 6.77 -3.46
C ASP A 101 3.13 6.83 -4.39
N ALA A 102 4.19 6.07 -4.08
CA ALA A 102 5.39 5.95 -4.90
C ALA A 102 5.07 5.29 -6.24
N ARG A 103 4.28 4.22 -6.26
CA ARG A 103 3.78 3.58 -7.50
C ARG A 103 2.99 4.56 -8.36
N ARG A 104 2.02 5.27 -7.77
CA ARG A 104 1.21 6.30 -8.44
C ARG A 104 2.04 7.42 -9.06
N GLN A 105 3.13 7.80 -8.39
CA GLN A 105 4.03 8.87 -8.84
C GLN A 105 5.18 8.36 -9.74
N GLY A 106 5.33 7.04 -9.92
CA GLY A 106 6.48 6.45 -10.60
C GLY A 106 7.82 6.76 -9.91
N LYS A 107 7.81 6.89 -8.57
CA LYS A 107 8.99 7.19 -7.76
C LYS A 107 9.42 5.98 -6.94
N GLN A 108 10.65 6.01 -6.46
CA GLN A 108 11.12 5.05 -5.47
C GLN A 108 10.51 5.36 -4.10
N VAL A 109 10.08 4.33 -3.38
CA VAL A 109 9.49 4.49 -2.05
C VAL A 109 10.55 4.89 -1.03
N ARG A 110 10.16 5.72 -0.05
CA ARG A 110 11.02 6.05 1.08
C ARG A 110 11.19 4.84 2.00
N LEU A 111 12.45 4.48 2.24
CA LEU A 111 12.83 3.52 3.28
C LEU A 111 13.21 4.28 4.54
N PHE A 112 12.92 3.67 5.69
CA PHE A 112 13.25 4.18 7.00
C PHE A 112 14.42 3.38 7.58
N GLU A 113 15.30 4.04 8.32
CA GLU A 113 16.46 3.37 8.90
C GLU A 113 16.06 2.55 10.15
N SER A 114 14.99 2.96 10.83
CA SER A 114 14.50 2.29 12.04
C SER A 114 12.97 2.13 12.07
N PHE A 115 12.49 1.13 12.80
CA PHE A 115 11.05 0.98 13.07
C PHE A 115 10.49 2.14 13.88
N LYS A 116 11.31 2.77 14.73
CA LYS A 116 10.94 3.95 15.51
C LYS A 116 10.64 5.12 14.59
N GLU A 117 11.52 5.40 13.63
CA GLU A 117 11.33 6.46 12.64
C GLU A 117 10.09 6.19 11.77
N LEU A 118 9.91 4.94 11.30
CA LEU A 118 8.72 4.53 10.55
C LEU A 118 7.43 4.75 11.37
N ALA A 119 7.44 4.39 12.66
CA ALA A 119 6.28 4.54 13.54
C ALA A 119 5.97 6.02 13.83
N GLU A 120 6.98 6.83 14.15
CA GLU A 120 6.85 8.27 14.37
C GLU A 120 6.35 8.99 13.11
N TYR A 121 6.92 8.66 11.95
CA TYR A 121 6.45 9.17 10.67
C TYR A 121 5.00 8.79 10.41
N THR A 122 4.66 7.50 10.57
CA THR A 122 3.30 7.00 10.33
C THR A 122 2.28 7.69 11.25
N LYS A 123 2.64 7.93 12.52
CA LYS A 123 1.84 8.69 13.49
C LYS A 123 1.67 10.14 13.04
N LYS A 124 2.77 10.81 12.68
CA LYS A 124 2.78 12.22 12.26
C LYS A 124 1.99 12.45 10.97
N THR A 125 2.07 11.55 10.00
CA THR A 125 1.37 11.66 8.71
C THR A 125 -0.01 11.00 8.70
N ASN A 126 -0.38 10.31 9.78
CA ASN A 126 -1.62 9.56 9.90
C ASN A 126 -1.81 8.54 8.74
N LYS A 127 -0.70 7.96 8.27
CA LYS A 127 -0.64 7.04 7.12
C LYS A 127 -0.75 5.59 7.57
N TYR A 128 -1.87 5.25 8.21
CA TYR A 128 -2.11 3.91 8.72
C TYR A 128 -2.64 2.98 7.62
N CYS A 129 -2.09 1.77 7.58
CA CYS A 129 -2.71 0.68 6.83
C CYS A 129 -3.78 0.01 7.72
N PRO A 130 -5.04 -0.10 7.25
CA PRO A 130 -6.08 -0.82 7.97
C PRO A 130 -5.66 -2.27 8.25
N LYS A 131 -5.93 -2.76 9.47
CA LYS A 131 -5.63 -4.16 9.83
C LYS A 131 -6.46 -5.15 9.01
N GLN A 132 -7.68 -4.74 8.66
CA GLN A 132 -8.72 -5.53 7.99
C GLN A 132 -8.51 -5.71 6.49
N ALA A 133 -7.57 -4.98 5.87
CA ALA A 133 -7.27 -5.17 4.45
C ALA A 133 -6.77 -6.61 4.23
N PRO A 134 -7.41 -7.41 3.35
CA PRO A 134 -6.85 -8.65 2.87
C PRO A 134 -5.54 -8.32 2.17
N LYS A 135 -4.45 -8.73 2.80
CA LYS A 135 -3.11 -8.47 2.32
C LYS A 135 -2.63 -9.70 1.57
N ASN A 136 -2.23 -9.52 0.32
CA ASN A 136 -1.46 -10.52 -0.40
C ASN A 136 -0.21 -10.89 0.42
N GLU A 137 0.27 -12.13 0.29
CA GLU A 137 1.29 -12.72 1.17
C GLU A 137 2.55 -11.84 1.32
N GLY A 138 3.02 -11.23 0.24
CA GLY A 138 4.16 -10.29 0.28
C GLY A 138 3.91 -8.98 1.03
N ILE A 139 2.67 -8.48 1.00
CA ILE A 139 2.28 -7.24 1.68
C ILE A 139 2.12 -7.50 3.19
N ARG A 140 1.68 -8.70 3.57
CA ARG A 140 1.68 -9.13 4.97
C ARG A 140 3.08 -9.09 5.57
N VAL A 141 4.10 -9.44 4.78
CA VAL A 141 5.50 -9.45 5.22
C VAL A 141 6.04 -8.05 5.49
N LEU A 142 5.65 -7.06 4.68
CA LEU A 142 5.99 -5.65 4.90
C LEU A 142 5.30 -5.04 6.12
N LEU A 143 4.18 -5.62 6.54
CA LEU A 143 3.43 -5.14 7.69
C LEU A 143 4.00 -5.69 8.98
N LYS A 144 5.07 -5.07 9.46
CA LYS A 144 5.39 -5.15 10.88
C LYS A 144 4.34 -4.36 11.65
N HIS A 145 3.80 -4.97 12.69
CA HIS A 145 2.76 -4.40 13.54
C HIS A 145 3.21 -3.05 14.11
N MET A 146 2.86 -1.96 13.42
CA MET A 146 2.96 -0.61 13.97
C MET A 146 1.85 -0.48 15.01
N ARG A 147 2.18 -0.80 16.27
CA ARG A 147 1.32 -0.60 17.44
C ARG A 147 1.39 0.86 17.91
#